data_AF-A0A914CGI9-F1
#
_entry.id   AF-A0A914CGI9-F1
#
_cell.length_a   1.000
_cell.length_b   1.000
_cell.length_c   1.000
_cell.angle_alpha   90.00
_cell.angle_beta   90.00
_cell.angle_gamma   90.00
#
_symmetry.space_group_name_H-M   'P 1'
#
loop_
_entity.id
_entity.type
_entity.pdbx_description
1 polymer ?
#
loop_
_entity_poly.entity_id
_entity_poly.type
_entity_poly.pdbx_seq_one_letter_code
_entity_poly.pdbx_strand_id
1 'polypeptide(L)'
;MDAIFWVILLLSLNILYLWINGTDIFFKRSFWGFLIVMFALTFISGQKWNQINGPPFAIRSSQSKEMHYIYPSNRVQLVAESLIVMSFYGAVALGVIFMNEAFEWKVDLKEKEGQQLSLKENKAIRSKISRYRIYKYIMIYAGLGIIVVFFSYLISIFRMKVHGYPLRFLFA
;
A
#
# COMPACT_ATOMS: atom_id res chain seq x y z
N MET A 1 53.31 -6.23 -0.64
CA MET A 1 51.89 -6.10 -0.25
C MET A 1 51.07 -6.56 -1.43
N ASP A 2 50.40 -7.69 -1.26
CA ASP A 2 49.81 -8.44 -2.38
C ASP A 2 48.51 -7.79 -2.87
N ALA A 3 48.16 -8.02 -4.13
CA ALA A 3 46.96 -7.49 -4.79
C ALA A 3 45.66 -7.74 -3.98
N ILE A 4 45.64 -8.81 -3.19
CA ILE A 4 44.54 -9.19 -2.30
C ILE A 4 44.24 -8.09 -1.26
N PHE A 5 45.27 -7.44 -0.71
CA PHE A 5 45.10 -6.37 0.27
C PHE A 5 44.34 -5.18 -0.33
N TRP A 6 44.68 -4.78 -1.56
CA TRP A 6 44.04 -3.68 -2.27
C TRP A 6 42.59 -4.00 -2.64
N VAL A 7 42.30 -5.24 -3.02
CA VAL A 7 40.92 -5.68 -3.30
C VAL A 7 40.05 -5.62 -2.04
N ILE A 8 40.55 -6.08 -0.90
CA ILE A 8 39.82 -6.04 0.38
C ILE A 8 39.57 -4.59 0.82
N LEU A 9 40.56 -3.70 0.64
CA LEU A 9 40.43 -2.28 0.96
C LEU A 9 39.38 -1.57 0.08
N LEU A 10 39.34 -1.86 -1.22
CA LEU A 10 38.35 -1.29 -2.14
C LEU A 10 36.94 -1.80 -1.83
N LEU A 11 36.80 -3.06 -1.43
CA LEU A 11 35.51 -3.63 -1.03
C LEU A 11 35.00 -3.01 0.27
N SER A 12 35.88 -2.82 1.27
CA SER A 12 35.49 -2.19 2.53
C SER A 12 35.10 -0.72 2.35
N LEU A 13 35.82 0.03 1.50
CA LEU A 13 35.48 1.42 1.15
C LEU A 13 34.15 1.53 0.40
N ASN A 14 33.83 0.59 -0.50
CA ASN A 14 32.53 0.57 -1.19
C ASN A 14 31.37 0.32 -0.21
N ILE A 15 31.54 -0.59 0.74
CA ILE A 15 30.57 -0.84 1.81
C ILE A 15 30.36 0.41 2.67
N LEU A 16 31.44 1.10 3.01
CA LEU A 16 31.40 2.32 3.81
C LEU A 16 30.73 3.48 3.06
N TYR A 17 30.98 3.61 1.74
CA TYR A 17 30.32 4.57 0.86
C TYR A 17 28.80 4.34 0.78
N LEU A 18 28.37 3.07 0.63
CA LEU A 18 26.96 2.71 0.65
C LEU A 18 26.29 2.98 1.99
N TRP A 19 27.00 2.78 3.11
CA TRP A 19 26.47 3.02 4.44
C TRP A 19 26.28 4.51 4.73
N ILE A 20 27.25 5.36 4.36
CA ILE A 20 27.17 6.81 4.54
C ILE A 20 26.07 7.41 3.65
N ASN A 21 26.07 7.12 2.34
CA ASN A 21 25.06 7.65 1.42
C ASN A 21 23.67 7.02 1.60
N GLY A 22 23.60 5.82 2.19
CA GLY A 22 22.35 5.15 2.50
C GLY A 22 21.58 5.73 3.69
N THR A 23 22.24 6.55 4.53
CA THR A 23 21.61 7.10 5.74
C THR A 23 20.49 8.09 5.45
N ASP A 24 20.51 8.75 4.29
CA ASP A 24 19.48 9.71 3.86
C ASP A 24 18.08 9.12 3.78
N ILE A 25 17.96 7.80 3.59
CA ILE A 25 16.66 7.11 3.54
C ILE A 25 15.98 7.12 4.92
N PHE A 26 16.76 6.93 5.99
CA PHE A 26 16.24 6.89 7.36
C PHE A 26 15.78 8.26 7.87
N PHE A 27 16.22 9.36 7.26
CA PHE A 27 15.77 10.71 7.64
C PHE A 27 14.52 11.18 6.88
N LYS A 28 14.10 10.46 5.82
CA LYS A 28 12.90 10.81 5.06
C LYS A 28 11.63 10.45 5.85
N ARG A 29 10.76 11.44 6.09
CA ARG A 29 9.45 11.23 6.75
C ARG A 29 8.59 10.15 6.05
N SER A 30 8.66 10.06 4.73
CA SER A 30 7.91 9.06 3.95
C SER A 30 8.34 7.62 4.25
N PHE A 31 9.62 7.40 4.58
CA PHE A 31 10.11 6.08 4.98
C PHE A 31 9.46 5.62 6.29
N TRP A 32 9.45 6.49 7.31
CA TRP A 32 8.78 6.21 8.58
C TRP A 32 7.27 6.07 8.43
N GLY A 33 6.65 6.89 7.58
CA GLY A 33 5.22 6.78 7.26
C GLY A 33 4.88 5.40 6.68
N PHE A 34 5.67 4.92 5.72
CA PHE A 34 5.51 3.59 5.14
C PHE A 34 5.69 2.48 6.19
N LEU A 35 6.71 2.59 7.04
CA LEU A 35 6.98 1.61 8.10
C LEU A 35 5.82 1.50 9.10
N ILE A 36 5.27 2.65 9.53
CA ILE A 36 4.13 2.71 10.46
C ILE A 36 2.88 2.07 9.82
N VAL A 37 2.61 2.34 8.53
CA VAL A 37 1.49 1.72 7.81
C VAL A 37 1.65 0.20 7.75
N MET A 38 2.84 -0.30 7.37
CA MET A 38 3.10 -1.75 7.32
C MET A 38 2.94 -2.42 8.69
N PHE A 39 3.40 -1.77 9.76
CA PHE A 39 3.21 -2.24 11.12
C PHE A 39 1.73 -2.27 11.50
N ALA A 40 0.98 -1.20 11.26
CA ALA A 40 -0.46 -1.14 11.53
C ALA A 40 -1.23 -2.23 10.77
N LEU A 41 -0.93 -2.44 9.49
CA LEU A 41 -1.56 -3.48 8.67
C LEU A 41 -1.32 -4.89 9.24
N THR A 42 -0.11 -5.16 9.75
CA THR A 42 0.24 -6.45 10.37
C THR A 42 -0.62 -6.71 11.61
N PHE A 43 -0.84 -5.70 12.45
CA PHE A 43 -1.64 -5.83 13.66
C PHE A 43 -3.13 -5.95 13.36
N ILE A 44 -3.66 -5.17 12.42
CA ILE A 44 -5.09 -5.19 12.05
C ILE A 44 -5.46 -6.48 11.30
N SER A 45 -4.55 -7.06 10.52
CA SER A 45 -4.75 -8.31 9.77
C SER A 45 -4.95 -9.55 10.65
N GLY A 46 -4.47 -9.54 11.89
CA GLY A 46 -4.53 -10.70 12.80
C GLY A 46 -3.28 -11.57 12.79
N GLN A 47 -2.12 -11.08 12.31
CA GLN A 47 -0.86 -11.86 12.33
C GLN A 47 -0.43 -12.29 13.74
N LYS A 48 -0.82 -11.52 14.78
CA LYS A 48 -0.61 -11.92 16.18
C LYS A 48 -1.45 -13.13 16.58
N TRP A 49 -2.69 -13.23 16.11
CA TRP A 49 -3.50 -14.42 16.34
C TRP A 49 -2.87 -15.64 15.67
N ASN A 50 -2.32 -15.50 14.46
CA ASN A 50 -1.57 -16.59 13.80
C ASN A 50 -0.34 -17.00 14.60
N GLN A 51 0.42 -16.04 15.13
CA GLN A 51 1.62 -16.32 15.91
C GLN A 51 1.31 -17.11 17.20
N ILE A 52 0.18 -16.86 17.84
CA ILE A 52 -0.22 -17.52 19.08
C ILE A 52 -0.83 -18.90 18.83
N ASN A 53 -1.73 -19.02 17.84
CA ASN A 53 -2.50 -20.25 17.64
C ASN A 53 -1.83 -21.24 16.67
N GLY A 54 -0.88 -20.78 15.85
CA GLY A 54 -0.16 -21.61 14.88
C GLY A 54 -1.08 -22.38 13.91
N PRO A 55 -2.10 -21.75 13.30
CA PRO A 55 -2.96 -22.43 12.32
C PRO A 55 -2.15 -22.90 11.08
N PRO A 56 -2.62 -23.91 10.35
CA PRO A 56 -2.03 -24.25 9.06
C PRO A 56 -2.22 -23.13 8.03
N PHE A 57 -1.39 -23.13 6.99
CA PHE A 57 -1.50 -22.13 5.91
C PHE A 57 -2.78 -22.26 5.09
N ALA A 58 -3.17 -23.49 4.76
CA ALA A 58 -4.39 -23.82 4.04
C ALA A 58 -4.89 -25.21 4.49
N ILE A 59 -6.20 -25.44 4.40
CA ILE A 59 -6.83 -26.71 4.79
C ILE A 59 -7.34 -27.42 3.53
N ARG A 60 -7.14 -28.74 3.47
CA ARG A 60 -7.72 -29.59 2.41
C ARG A 60 -9.12 -30.01 2.81
N SER A 61 -10.10 -29.83 1.92
CA SER A 61 -11.43 -30.39 2.14
C SER A 61 -11.38 -31.92 2.03
N SER A 62 -11.94 -32.59 3.04
CA SER A 62 -11.99 -34.06 3.07
C SER A 62 -12.84 -34.65 1.95
N GLN A 63 -13.77 -33.87 1.37
CA GLN A 63 -14.68 -34.34 0.32
C GLN A 63 -14.18 -34.02 -1.09
N SER A 64 -13.57 -32.86 -1.34
CA SER A 64 -13.17 -32.44 -2.70
C SER A 64 -11.67 -32.57 -2.98
N LYS A 65 -10.83 -32.87 -1.97
CA LYS A 65 -9.34 -32.77 -2.03
C LYS A 65 -8.81 -31.39 -2.45
N GLU A 66 -9.68 -30.39 -2.61
CA GLU A 66 -9.29 -29.04 -2.98
C GLU A 66 -8.69 -28.30 -1.79
N MET A 67 -7.73 -27.42 -2.08
CA MET A 67 -7.08 -26.57 -1.09
C MET A 67 -7.95 -25.34 -0.84
N HIS A 68 -8.48 -25.20 0.38
CA HIS A 68 -9.20 -24.01 0.81
C HIS A 68 -8.25 -23.06 1.54
N TYR A 69 -8.09 -21.86 0.97
CA TYR A 69 -7.32 -20.76 1.57
C TYR A 69 -8.17 -19.90 2.50
N ILE A 70 -9.50 -20.00 2.41
CA ILE A 70 -10.47 -19.33 3.28
C ILE A 70 -11.33 -20.41 3.94
N TYR A 71 -11.36 -20.40 5.27
CA TYR A 71 -12.09 -21.32 6.12
C TYR A 71 -13.44 -20.71 6.53
N PRO A 72 -14.57 -21.39 6.28
CA PRO A 72 -15.92 -20.89 6.57
C PRO A 72 -16.26 -21.03 8.06
N SER A 73 -15.46 -20.43 8.92
CA SER A 73 -15.69 -20.33 10.35
C SER A 73 -15.14 -19.01 10.89
N ASN A 74 -15.81 -18.47 11.89
CA ASN A 74 -15.40 -17.26 12.60
C ASN A 74 -14.43 -17.52 13.76
N ARG A 75 -14.22 -18.78 14.16
CA ARG A 75 -13.35 -19.14 15.30
C ARG A 75 -11.90 -19.34 14.92
N VAL A 76 -11.65 -19.75 13.68
CA VAL A 76 -10.33 -20.07 13.15
C VAL A 76 -10.03 -19.11 12.02
N GLN A 77 -8.80 -18.62 12.00
CA GLN A 77 -8.23 -17.89 10.88
C GLN A 77 -7.07 -18.72 10.30
N LEU A 78 -6.88 -18.69 8.99
CA LEU A 78 -5.71 -19.33 8.36
C LEU A 78 -4.63 -18.27 8.11
N VAL A 79 -3.38 -18.71 7.99
CA VAL A 79 -2.28 -17.80 7.63
C VAL A 79 -2.52 -17.19 6.24
N ALA A 80 -3.04 -17.98 5.29
CA ALA A 80 -3.40 -17.45 3.98
C ALA A 80 -4.50 -16.37 4.06
N GLU A 81 -5.51 -16.56 4.91
CA GLU A 81 -6.59 -15.58 5.08
C GLU A 81 -6.09 -14.25 5.60
N SER A 82 -5.26 -14.25 6.63
CA SER A 82 -4.74 -13.01 7.21
C SER A 82 -3.88 -12.25 6.18
N LEU A 83 -3.10 -12.95 5.36
CA LEU A 83 -2.32 -12.34 4.28
C LEU A 83 -3.19 -11.73 3.19
N ILE A 84 -4.27 -12.41 2.79
CA ILE A 84 -5.26 -11.88 1.83
C ILE A 84 -5.91 -10.62 2.39
N VAL A 85 -6.39 -10.68 3.64
CA VAL A 85 -7.02 -9.53 4.32
C VAL A 85 -6.03 -8.37 4.49
N MET A 86 -4.77 -8.65 4.82
CA MET A 86 -3.70 -7.64 4.90
C MET A 86 -3.47 -6.96 3.55
N SER A 87 -3.42 -7.73 2.47
CA SER A 87 -3.25 -7.20 1.12
C SER A 87 -4.42 -6.30 0.72
N PHE A 88 -5.66 -6.70 1.02
CA PHE A 88 -6.84 -5.89 0.71
C PHE A 88 -6.92 -4.62 1.54
N TYR A 89 -6.60 -4.66 2.84
CA TYR A 89 -6.48 -3.44 3.64
C TYR A 89 -5.38 -2.52 3.13
N GLY A 90 -4.24 -3.07 2.72
CA GLY A 90 -3.16 -2.32 2.09
C GLY A 90 -3.60 -1.64 0.78
N ALA A 91 -4.33 -2.36 -0.08
CA ALA A 91 -4.86 -1.82 -1.33
C ALA A 91 -5.86 -0.68 -1.08
N VAL A 92 -6.77 -0.84 -0.11
CA VAL A 92 -7.71 0.24 0.27
C VAL A 92 -6.96 1.45 0.82
N ALA A 93 -5.95 1.25 1.68
CA ALA A 93 -5.13 2.34 2.21
C ALA A 93 -4.36 3.07 1.09
N LEU A 94 -3.80 2.34 0.12
CA LEU A 94 -3.16 2.93 -1.06
C LEU A 94 -4.14 3.74 -1.91
N GLY A 95 -5.37 3.26 -2.09
CA GLY A 95 -6.42 4.01 -2.79
C GLY A 95 -6.72 5.36 -2.12
N VAL A 96 -6.77 5.38 -0.78
CA VAL A 96 -6.93 6.62 0.00
C VAL A 96 -5.71 7.53 -0.12
N ILE A 97 -4.50 6.98 -0.07
CA ILE A 97 -3.24 7.74 -0.23
C ILE A 97 -3.19 8.42 -1.60
N PHE A 98 -3.52 7.71 -2.68
CA PHE A 98 -3.58 8.30 -4.03
C PHE A 98 -4.59 9.44 -4.14
N MET A 99 -5.73 9.31 -3.47
CA MET A 99 -6.72 10.41 -3.42
C MET A 99 -6.20 11.61 -2.63
N ASN A 100 -5.52 11.38 -1.52
CA ASN A 100 -4.93 12.46 -0.70
C ASN A 100 -3.80 13.18 -1.44
N GLU A 101 -2.91 12.44 -2.10
CA GLU A 101 -1.84 13.00 -2.90
C GLU A 101 -2.41 13.86 -4.06
N ALA A 102 -3.45 13.38 -4.74
CA ALA A 102 -4.13 14.15 -5.78
C ALA A 102 -4.80 15.44 -5.24
N PHE A 103 -5.15 15.48 -3.95
CA PHE A 103 -5.68 16.67 -3.29
C PHE A 103 -4.58 17.67 -2.93
N GLU A 104 -3.48 17.23 -2.34
CA GLU A 104 -2.33 18.07 -1.97
C GLU A 104 -1.78 18.84 -3.18
N TRP A 105 -1.69 18.19 -4.34
CA TRP A 105 -1.29 18.85 -5.60
C TRP A 105 -2.15 20.08 -5.97
N LYS A 106 -3.43 20.12 -5.56
CA LYS A 106 -4.31 21.29 -5.81
C LYS A 106 -3.87 22.52 -5.00
N VAL A 107 -3.41 22.28 -3.77
CA VAL A 107 -3.00 23.33 -2.83
C VAL A 107 -1.76 24.02 -3.38
N ASP A 108 -0.76 23.24 -3.78
CA ASP A 108 0.49 23.75 -4.38
C ASP A 108 0.27 24.54 -5.67
N LEU A 109 -0.65 24.08 -6.52
CA LEU A 109 -0.97 24.78 -7.77
C LEU A 109 -1.63 26.13 -7.51
N LYS A 110 -2.55 26.21 -6.54
CA LYS A 110 -3.20 27.48 -6.16
C LYS A 110 -2.21 28.48 -5.58
N GLU A 111 -1.27 28.02 -4.76
CA GLU A 111 -0.21 28.87 -4.20
C GLU A 111 0.66 29.47 -5.32
N LYS A 112 1.05 28.63 -6.30
CA LYS A 112 1.83 29.06 -7.47
C LYS A 112 1.04 29.97 -8.41
N GLU A 113 -0.26 29.74 -8.61
CA GLU A 113 -1.13 30.63 -9.39
C GLU A 113 -1.25 32.01 -8.72
N GLY A 114 -1.42 32.06 -7.39
CA GLY A 114 -1.48 33.31 -6.62
C GLY A 114 -0.20 34.13 -6.68
N GLN A 115 0.97 33.47 -6.67
CA GLN A 115 2.27 34.12 -6.86
C GLN A 115 2.55 34.52 -8.32
N GLN A 116 2.04 33.77 -9.30
CA GLN A 116 2.26 34.05 -10.73
C GLN A 116 1.25 35.03 -11.32
N LEU A 117 0.12 35.30 -10.65
CA LEU A 117 -0.82 36.36 -11.02
C LEU A 117 -0.20 37.77 -10.98
N SER A 118 0.93 37.95 -10.27
CA SER A 118 1.76 39.17 -10.34
C SER A 118 2.82 39.15 -11.46
N LEU A 119 3.12 37.97 -12.03
CA LEU A 119 4.10 37.75 -13.11
C LEU A 119 3.38 37.27 -14.39
N LYS A 120 2.86 38.25 -15.13
CA LYS A 120 2.09 38.17 -16.39
C LYS A 120 2.31 36.90 -17.26
N GLU A 121 1.16 36.31 -17.60
CA GLU A 121 0.82 35.50 -18.78
C GLU A 121 1.93 34.68 -19.45
N ASN A 122 2.07 33.43 -19.00
CA ASN A 122 2.68 32.39 -19.82
C ASN A 122 1.61 31.37 -20.27
N LYS A 123 1.23 31.44 -21.56
CA LYS A 123 0.43 30.42 -22.26
C LYS A 123 0.98 29.00 -22.03
N ALA A 124 2.32 28.89 -21.90
CA ALA A 124 3.03 27.67 -21.57
C ALA A 124 2.66 27.10 -20.18
N ILE A 125 2.56 27.94 -19.15
CA ILE A 125 2.17 27.55 -17.80
C ILE A 125 0.72 27.04 -17.79
N ARG A 126 -0.18 27.76 -18.45
CA ARG A 126 -1.59 27.36 -18.60
C ARG A 126 -1.73 25.98 -19.25
N SER A 127 -0.91 25.67 -20.26
CA SER A 127 -0.90 24.35 -20.92
C SER A 127 -0.40 23.23 -20.00
N LYS A 128 0.57 23.53 -19.12
CA LYS A 128 1.12 22.57 -18.16
C LYS A 128 0.10 22.27 -17.06
N ILE A 129 -0.54 23.32 -16.52
CA ILE A 129 -1.64 23.22 -15.56
C ILE A 129 -2.79 22.36 -16.12
N SER A 130 -3.15 22.56 -17.40
CA SER A 130 -4.18 21.75 -18.05
C SER A 130 -3.84 20.25 -18.11
N ARG A 131 -2.58 19.89 -18.39
CA ARG A 131 -2.14 18.48 -18.36
C ARG A 131 -2.18 17.92 -16.94
N TYR A 132 -1.66 18.65 -15.94
CA TYR A 132 -1.73 18.23 -14.53
C TYR A 132 -3.15 18.02 -14.04
N ARG A 133 -4.11 18.83 -14.51
CA ARG A 133 -5.53 18.67 -14.17
C ARG A 133 -6.08 17.33 -14.63
N ILE A 134 -5.66 16.81 -15.78
CA ILE A 134 -6.06 15.49 -16.29
C ILE A 134 -5.45 14.38 -15.45
N TYR A 135 -4.15 14.42 -15.19
CA TYR A 135 -3.48 13.43 -14.33
C TYR A 135 -4.11 13.35 -12.93
N LYS A 136 -4.51 14.50 -12.39
CA LYS A 136 -5.23 14.56 -11.12
C LYS A 136 -6.55 13.79 -11.15
N TYR A 137 -7.40 14.04 -12.14
CA TYR A 137 -8.67 13.32 -12.23
C TYR A 137 -8.44 11.82 -12.39
N ILE A 138 -7.43 11.43 -13.19
CA ILE A 138 -7.04 10.02 -13.33
C ILE A 138 -6.64 9.42 -11.97
N MET A 139 -5.79 10.10 -11.19
CA MET A 139 -5.39 9.61 -9.85
C MET A 139 -6.58 9.48 -8.89
N ILE A 140 -7.51 10.45 -8.89
CA ILE A 140 -8.71 10.39 -8.04
C ILE A 140 -9.62 9.23 -8.43
N TYR A 141 -9.94 9.09 -9.72
CA TYR A 141 -10.81 8.01 -10.19
C TYR A 141 -10.15 6.64 -10.04
N ALA A 142 -8.83 6.55 -10.22
CA ALA A 142 -8.07 5.33 -9.96
C ALA A 142 -8.11 4.96 -8.47
N GLY A 143 -7.84 5.92 -7.57
CA GLY A 143 -7.92 5.70 -6.12
C GLY A 143 -9.32 5.28 -5.67
N LEU A 144 -10.36 5.96 -6.16
CA LEU A 144 -11.76 5.61 -5.87
C LEU A 144 -12.12 4.23 -6.39
N GLY A 145 -11.68 3.88 -7.60
CA GLY A 145 -11.88 2.55 -8.18
C GLY A 145 -11.24 1.44 -7.35
N ILE A 146 -10.00 1.65 -6.90
CA ILE A 146 -9.29 0.71 -6.01
C ILE A 146 -10.07 0.52 -4.71
N ILE A 147 -10.49 1.61 -4.05
CA ILE A 147 -11.25 1.52 -2.80
C ILE A 147 -12.53 0.71 -3.02
N VAL A 148 -13.33 1.03 -4.04
CA VAL A 148 -14.60 0.36 -4.32
C VAL A 148 -14.42 -1.13 -4.59
N VAL A 149 -13.42 -1.51 -5.40
CA VAL A 149 -13.17 -2.91 -5.77
C VAL A 149 -12.69 -3.72 -4.56
N PHE A 150 -11.66 -3.26 -3.85
CA PHE A 150 -11.08 -4.03 -2.75
C PHE A 150 -11.97 -4.03 -1.50
N PHE A 151 -12.71 -2.94 -1.25
CA PHE A 151 -13.72 -2.90 -0.19
C PHE A 151 -14.87 -3.87 -0.48
N SER A 152 -15.27 -4.02 -1.75
CA SER A 152 -16.24 -5.06 -2.15
C SER A 152 -15.74 -6.46 -1.81
N TYR A 153 -14.47 -6.76 -2.14
CA TYR A 153 -13.88 -8.06 -1.83
C TYR A 153 -13.76 -8.32 -0.33
N LEU A 154 -13.46 -7.31 0.48
CA LEU A 154 -13.46 -7.44 1.95
C LEU A 154 -14.84 -7.85 2.48
N ILE A 155 -15.92 -7.19 2.02
CA ILE A 155 -17.29 -7.57 2.41
C ILE A 155 -17.62 -8.98 1.92
N SER A 156 -17.20 -9.35 0.72
CA SER A 156 -17.41 -10.69 0.17
C SER A 156 -16.76 -11.78 1.03
N ILE A 157 -15.50 -11.61 1.42
CA ILE A 157 -14.79 -12.56 2.31
C ILE A 157 -15.45 -12.60 3.69
N PHE A 158 -15.84 -11.45 4.23
CA PHE A 158 -16.53 -11.39 5.51
C PHE A 158 -17.83 -12.20 5.50
N ARG A 159 -18.62 -12.11 4.42
CA ARG A 159 -19.85 -12.89 4.22
C ARG A 159 -19.60 -14.39 4.10
N MET A 160 -18.46 -14.81 3.57
CA MET A 160 -18.10 -16.23 3.53
C MET A 160 -17.89 -16.81 4.93
N LYS A 161 -17.38 -16.00 5.88
CA LYS A 161 -17.17 -16.41 7.28
C LYS A 161 -18.41 -16.28 8.15
N VAL A 162 -19.23 -15.24 7.93
CA VAL A 162 -20.45 -14.99 8.70
C VAL A 162 -21.66 -15.21 7.81
N HIS A 163 -22.26 -16.40 7.94
CA HIS A 163 -23.49 -16.72 7.24
C HIS A 163 -24.63 -15.80 7.69
N GLY A 164 -25.44 -15.35 6.73
CA GLY A 164 -26.60 -14.48 7.00
C GLY A 164 -26.28 -12.98 7.08
N TYR A 165 -25.04 -12.54 6.82
CA TYR A 165 -24.75 -11.11 6.77
C TYR A 165 -25.47 -10.42 5.58
N PRO A 166 -26.31 -9.40 5.83
CA PRO A 166 -27.24 -8.88 4.83
C PRO A 166 -26.62 -7.90 3.83
N LEU A 167 -25.51 -7.24 4.17
CA LEU A 167 -24.95 -6.17 3.36
C LEU A 167 -24.10 -6.72 2.20
N ARG A 168 -24.36 -6.23 0.99
CA ARG A 168 -23.56 -6.51 -0.22
C ARG A 168 -23.25 -5.17 -0.88
N PHE A 169 -22.03 -5.00 -1.38
CA PHE A 169 -21.63 -3.76 -2.06
C PHE A 169 -21.68 -3.93 -3.59
N LEU A 170 -20.65 -4.53 -4.22
CA LEU A 170 -20.56 -4.62 -5.68
C LEU A 170 -20.42 -6.07 -6.20
N PHE A 171 -19.60 -6.88 -5.53
CA PHE A 171 -19.46 -8.32 -5.83
C PHE A 171 -20.11 -9.14 -4.73
N ALA A 172 -20.85 -10.18 -5.13
CA ALA A 172 -21.73 -10.99 -4.29
C ALA A 172 -21.13 -12.33 -3.92
#